data_AF-A0A8C9VXT9-F1
#
_entry.id   AF-A0A8C9VXT9-F1
#
_cell.length_a   1.000
_cell.length_b   1.000
_cell.length_c   1.000
_cell.angle_alpha   90.00
_cell.angle_beta   90.00
_cell.angle_gamma   90.00
#
_symmetry.space_group_name_H-M   'P 1'
#
loop_
_entity.id
_entity.type
_entity.pdbx_description
1 polymer ?
#
loop_
_entity_poly.entity_id
_entity_poly.type
_entity_poly.pdbx_seq_one_letter_code
_entity_poly.pdbx_strand_id
1 'polypeptide(L)'
;MWRAARFHVYLSRRSAGMFSKDAGMLFRKNLKVFRQIILQDSRVFKKVWTRHSKSPISYESGRIYFENYRCCFSSIPSRPQHLYQLPKSSKLEKIEDVLLCQSPLVILPRTSDQAPSLLALTAHNWLYRLSTKTGEQLQKVCLSSRYKFRYLGWDVPQETFYIKSVQNKQSPTVRQAGLDNNAMIYLAVFQVFPLEIVAVLEISKRVFGSTVLDVTLSQGVLVVSHSNKTVKLYSFENIVDKFMTRRLVLGEQCQWSGISGTVGESPFGIPVNIHINECPPVLYELPCLDNYMQIGGHPWHVIFTPNHKKHRGTYHICLLKDGTLAHNGIQDMQCCSLESDWIYFHPDESGRIIHVGPSKIKCSSAQNSVTSSGRMVRRRFHQLDDDPEKETFRVVEYEDELDLLAVVEVTLRDEKGRANVGLHDNQSGVLMKTVELVESWDVTYTHELFFDQDTIVHIAQEKNNLFSCHVYKSTNERMD
;
A
#
# COMPACT_ATOMS: atom_id res chain seq x y z
N MET A 1 2.13 5.25 -24.64
CA MET A 1 1.95 3.77 -24.75
C MET A 1 3.26 3.07 -25.23
N TRP A 2 4.38 2.97 -24.53
CA TRP A 2 4.77 3.21 -23.14
C TRP A 2 6.30 3.44 -23.14
N ARG A 3 6.80 4.60 -22.70
CA ARG A 3 8.26 4.81 -22.50
C ARG A 3 8.78 4.23 -21.18
N ALA A 4 7.88 3.90 -20.24
CA ALA A 4 8.18 3.17 -18.98
C ALA A 4 8.74 1.75 -19.21
N ALA A 5 8.55 1.18 -20.40
CA ALA A 5 9.01 -0.18 -20.73
C ALA A 5 10.54 -0.35 -20.68
N ARG A 6 11.34 0.72 -20.81
CA ARG A 6 12.81 0.57 -20.79
C ARG A 6 13.39 0.41 -19.39
N PHE A 7 12.75 0.94 -18.34
CA PHE A 7 13.26 0.84 -16.96
C PHE A 7 12.75 -0.41 -16.23
N HIS A 8 11.46 -0.78 -16.42
CA HIS A 8 10.92 -2.05 -15.90
C HIS A 8 11.73 -3.26 -16.39
N VAL A 9 12.18 -3.24 -17.65
CA VAL A 9 13.04 -4.31 -18.19
C VAL A 9 14.34 -4.46 -17.42
N TYR A 10 14.92 -3.39 -16.85
CA TYR A 10 16.14 -3.51 -16.05
C TYR A 10 15.90 -4.09 -14.65
N LEU A 11 14.79 -3.74 -14.00
CA LEU A 11 14.39 -4.31 -12.71
C LEU A 11 13.96 -5.78 -12.85
N SER A 12 13.13 -6.10 -13.85
CA SER A 12 12.72 -7.48 -14.14
C SER A 12 13.88 -8.36 -14.65
N ARG A 13 14.88 -7.81 -15.35
CA ARG A 13 16.11 -8.56 -15.70
C ARG A 13 17.05 -8.76 -14.50
N ARG A 14 17.02 -7.86 -13.51
CA ARG A 14 17.73 -8.02 -12.23
C ARG A 14 17.10 -9.12 -11.38
N SER A 15 15.76 -9.11 -11.23
CA SER A 15 15.04 -10.18 -10.53
C SER A 15 15.23 -11.53 -11.24
N ALA A 16 15.25 -11.56 -12.58
CA ALA A 16 15.57 -12.76 -13.38
C ALA A 16 17.05 -13.20 -13.34
N GLY A 17 17.94 -12.47 -12.66
CA GLY A 17 19.33 -12.91 -12.45
C GLY A 17 20.22 -12.92 -13.69
N MET A 18 19.88 -12.15 -14.72
CA MET A 18 20.65 -12.12 -15.97
C MET A 18 22.06 -11.47 -15.86
N PHE A 19 22.40 -10.87 -14.73
CA PHE A 19 23.74 -10.34 -14.45
C PHE A 19 24.51 -11.30 -13.54
N SER A 20 25.16 -12.29 -14.16
CA SER A 20 25.78 -13.45 -13.51
C SER A 20 27.02 -13.18 -12.63
N LYS A 21 27.35 -11.91 -12.35
CA LYS A 21 28.47 -11.51 -11.49
C LYS A 21 28.17 -10.33 -10.55
N ASP A 22 26.91 -9.92 -10.43
CA ASP A 22 26.56 -8.68 -9.72
C ASP A 22 26.25 -8.90 -8.23
N ALA A 23 26.36 -7.85 -7.41
CA ALA A 23 26.13 -7.88 -5.96
C ALA A 23 24.77 -8.48 -5.57
N GLY A 24 23.76 -8.32 -6.44
CA GLY A 24 22.44 -8.91 -6.26
C GLY A 24 22.38 -10.45 -6.33
N MET A 25 23.36 -11.14 -6.93
CA MET A 25 23.43 -12.61 -6.85
C MET A 25 23.96 -13.06 -5.48
N LEU A 26 25.02 -12.43 -4.97
CA LEU A 26 25.57 -12.71 -3.65
C LEU A 26 24.53 -12.42 -2.57
N PHE A 27 23.84 -11.29 -2.66
CA PHE A 27 22.73 -10.95 -1.77
C PHE A 27 21.65 -12.04 -1.74
N ARG A 28 21.15 -12.48 -2.90
CA ARG A 28 20.17 -13.58 -2.98
C ARG A 28 20.68 -14.90 -2.44
N LYS A 29 21.95 -15.24 -2.68
CA LYS A 29 22.56 -16.45 -2.09
C LYS A 29 22.62 -16.35 -0.57
N ASN A 30 23.02 -15.20 -0.04
CA ASN A 30 23.08 -14.94 1.40
C ASN A 30 21.68 -15.04 2.02
N LEU A 31 20.67 -14.46 1.39
CA LEU A 31 19.29 -14.54 1.85
C LEU A 31 18.73 -15.96 1.80
N LYS A 32 19.08 -16.77 0.80
CA LYS A 32 18.74 -18.21 0.80
C LYS A 32 19.37 -18.96 1.97
N VAL A 33 20.64 -18.69 2.28
CA VAL A 33 21.31 -19.29 3.45
C VAL A 33 20.63 -18.80 4.73
N PHE A 34 20.29 -17.52 4.80
CA PHE A 34 19.66 -16.91 5.95
C PHE A 34 18.24 -17.46 6.19
N ARG A 35 17.44 -17.64 5.13
CA ARG A 35 16.16 -18.37 5.15
C ARG A 35 16.33 -19.75 5.77
N GLN A 36 17.34 -20.52 5.32
CA GLN A 36 17.59 -21.85 5.89
C GLN A 36 17.94 -21.77 7.38
N ILE A 37 18.70 -20.76 7.81
CA ILE A 37 19.01 -20.55 9.23
C ILE A 37 17.74 -20.24 10.03
N ILE A 38 16.91 -19.30 9.57
CA ILE A 38 15.66 -18.91 10.25
C ILE A 38 14.72 -20.12 10.43
N LEU A 39 14.69 -21.02 9.45
CA LEU A 39 13.83 -22.20 9.45
C LEU A 39 14.39 -23.41 10.23
N GLN A 40 15.61 -23.35 10.76
CA GLN A 40 16.15 -24.44 11.60
C GLN A 40 15.31 -24.64 12.88
N ASP A 41 15.10 -25.89 13.27
CA ASP A 41 14.37 -26.23 14.52
C ASP A 41 15.04 -25.64 15.76
N SER A 42 16.38 -25.54 15.77
CA SER A 42 17.13 -24.95 16.89
C SER A 42 16.98 -23.43 17.01
N ARG A 43 16.35 -22.75 16.04
CA ARG A 43 16.08 -21.33 16.10
C ARG A 43 14.68 -21.09 16.64
N VAL A 44 14.54 -20.18 17.60
CA VAL A 44 13.24 -19.75 18.12
C VAL A 44 13.13 -18.25 18.11
N PHE A 45 11.93 -17.76 17.85
CA PHE A 45 11.63 -16.35 17.96
C PHE A 45 11.27 -16.05 19.41
N LYS A 46 12.13 -15.28 20.10
CA LYS A 46 11.88 -14.88 21.48
C LYS A 46 11.46 -13.42 21.52
N LYS A 47 10.48 -13.12 22.36
CA LYS A 47 10.09 -11.74 22.67
C LYS A 47 11.26 -11.03 23.35
N VAL A 48 11.82 -10.02 22.70
CA VAL A 48 12.99 -9.28 23.20
C VAL A 48 12.65 -7.88 23.70
N TRP A 49 11.48 -7.35 23.34
CA TRP A 49 11.10 -5.99 23.68
C TRP A 49 9.60 -5.76 23.65
N THR A 50 9.14 -4.81 24.46
CA THR A 50 7.76 -4.34 24.44
C THR A 50 7.68 -2.88 24.83
N ARG A 51 6.78 -2.14 24.19
CA ARG A 51 6.46 -0.77 24.59
C ARG A 51 4.99 -0.45 24.35
N HIS A 52 4.44 0.37 25.24
CA HIS A 52 3.05 0.82 25.19
C HIS A 52 2.98 2.29 24.80
N SER A 53 1.86 2.68 24.23
CA SER A 53 1.58 4.01 23.71
C SER A 53 0.11 4.38 23.92
N LYS A 54 -0.15 5.68 24.08
CA LYS A 54 -1.52 6.24 24.08
C LYS A 54 -1.95 6.73 22.70
N SER A 55 -1.08 6.61 21.71
CA SER A 55 -1.32 6.95 20.30
C SER A 55 -0.99 5.75 19.43
N PRO A 56 -1.54 5.69 18.20
CA PRO A 56 -1.18 4.67 17.23
C PRO A 56 0.35 4.55 17.07
N ILE A 57 0.79 3.32 16.84
CA ILE A 57 2.17 2.93 16.57
C ILE A 57 2.22 2.53 15.10
N SER A 58 3.29 2.86 14.40
CA SER A 58 3.48 2.48 12.99
C SER A 58 4.81 1.77 12.83
N TYR A 59 4.88 0.81 11.92
CA TYR A 59 6.11 0.11 11.57
C TYR A 59 6.38 0.25 10.07
N GLU A 60 7.62 0.62 9.72
CA GLU A 60 8.06 0.66 8.32
C GLU A 60 9.55 0.29 8.22
N SER A 61 9.86 -0.81 7.53
CA SER A 61 11.22 -1.25 7.17
C SER A 61 12.21 -1.11 8.35
N GLY A 62 12.03 -1.99 9.34
CA GLY A 62 12.87 -2.01 10.52
C GLY A 62 12.70 -0.85 11.50
N ARG A 63 11.75 0.07 11.31
CA ARG A 63 11.53 1.24 12.21
C ARG A 63 10.17 1.22 12.85
N ILE A 64 10.13 1.54 14.14
CA ILE A 64 8.91 1.60 14.95
C ILE A 64 8.70 3.05 15.39
N TYR A 65 7.58 3.64 14.98
CA TYR A 65 7.24 5.04 15.21
C TYR A 65 6.15 5.18 16.27
N PHE A 66 6.37 6.12 17.19
CA PHE A 66 5.46 6.47 18.28
C PHE A 66 5.14 7.96 18.25
N GLU A 67 4.07 8.35 18.95
CA GLU A 67 3.68 9.75 19.15
C GLU A 67 3.57 10.55 17.83
N ASN A 68 2.95 9.96 16.81
CA ASN A 68 2.82 10.57 15.48
C ASN A 68 4.20 10.90 14.87
N TYR A 69 5.03 9.85 14.70
CA TYR A 69 6.39 9.89 14.12
C TYR A 69 7.42 10.76 14.86
N ARG A 70 7.09 11.28 16.05
CA ARG A 70 8.01 12.09 16.87
C ARG A 70 9.06 11.26 17.56
N CYS A 71 8.77 9.99 17.85
CA CYS A 71 9.70 9.08 18.51
C CYS A 71 9.91 7.86 17.63
N CYS A 72 11.16 7.46 17.40
CA CYS A 72 11.48 6.35 16.51
C CYS A 72 12.49 5.39 17.15
N PHE A 73 12.23 4.10 16.96
CA PHE A 73 13.13 3.01 17.32
C PHE A 73 13.53 2.23 16.08
N SER A 74 14.79 1.80 16.00
CA SER A 74 15.22 0.77 15.04
C SER A 74 15.05 -0.60 15.68
N SER A 75 14.37 -1.50 14.98
CA SER A 75 14.23 -2.92 15.33
C SER A 75 15.34 -3.80 14.75
N ILE A 76 16.25 -3.24 13.95
CA ILE A 76 17.35 -3.97 13.31
C ILE A 76 18.28 -4.63 14.36
N PRO A 77 18.73 -3.95 15.42
CA PRO A 77 19.58 -4.57 16.43
C PRO A 77 18.84 -5.66 17.23
N SER A 78 19.58 -6.50 17.96
CA SER A 78 19.02 -7.61 18.76
C SER A 78 17.96 -7.18 19.79
N ARG A 79 17.99 -5.92 20.21
CA ARG A 79 16.89 -5.24 20.92
C ARG A 79 16.65 -3.89 20.26
N PRO A 80 15.39 -3.43 20.15
CA PRO A 80 15.09 -2.14 19.57
C PRO A 80 15.87 -1.00 20.22
N GLN A 81 16.50 -0.16 19.39
CA GLN A 81 17.31 0.98 19.82
C GLN A 81 16.63 2.30 19.46
N HIS A 82 16.61 3.24 20.41
CA HIS A 82 16.08 4.57 20.18
C HIS A 82 16.92 5.31 19.13
N LEU A 83 16.29 5.83 18.09
CA LEU A 83 16.95 6.65 17.06
C LEU A 83 16.83 8.14 17.39
N TYR A 84 15.59 8.63 17.56
CA TYR A 84 15.35 10.05 17.81
C TYR A 84 14.04 10.28 18.56
N GLN A 85 13.97 11.45 19.21
CA GLN A 85 12.78 12.01 19.85
C GLN A 85 12.69 13.51 19.52
N LEU A 86 11.68 13.89 18.75
CA LEU A 86 11.41 15.29 18.38
C LEU A 86 10.62 16.01 19.49
N PRO A 87 10.74 17.35 19.60
CA PRO A 87 9.97 18.15 20.54
C PRO A 87 8.46 18.08 20.25
N LYS A 88 7.63 18.45 21.22
CA LYS A 88 6.17 18.50 21.03
C LYS A 88 5.83 19.53 19.98
N SER A 89 5.11 19.10 18.94
CA SER A 89 4.66 19.95 17.85
C SER A 89 3.23 20.42 18.06
N SER A 90 2.85 21.47 17.33
CA SER A 90 1.49 21.97 17.36
C SER A 90 0.51 20.97 16.73
N LYS A 91 -0.79 21.08 17.05
CA LYS A 91 -1.83 20.27 16.39
C LYS A 91 -1.88 20.48 14.86
N LEU A 92 -1.40 21.62 14.37
CA LEU A 92 -1.34 21.93 12.95
C LEU A 92 -0.27 21.08 12.24
N GLU A 93 0.84 20.79 12.92
CA GLU A 93 1.95 19.96 12.42
C GLU A 93 1.73 18.46 12.62
N LYS A 94 0.51 18.06 13.04
CA LYS A 94 0.13 16.64 13.07
C LYS A 94 0.34 16.04 11.68
N ILE A 95 0.95 14.86 11.65
CA ILE A 95 1.15 14.09 10.44
C ILE A 95 -0.15 13.32 10.18
N GLU A 96 -0.66 13.44 8.98
CA GLU A 96 -1.91 12.82 8.55
C GLU A 96 -1.64 11.56 7.74
N ASP A 97 -0.53 11.51 7.01
CA ASP A 97 -0.10 10.34 6.24
C ASP A 97 1.42 10.37 5.97
N VAL A 98 2.01 9.20 5.69
CA VAL A 98 3.46 9.03 5.47
C VAL A 98 3.76 8.04 4.34
N LEU A 99 4.86 8.25 3.62
CA LEU A 99 5.51 7.22 2.79
C LEU A 99 7.00 7.14 3.10
N LEU A 100 7.52 5.92 3.26
CA LEU A 100 8.95 5.66 3.34
C LEU A 100 9.61 5.68 1.96
N CYS A 101 10.59 6.57 1.79
CA CYS A 101 11.43 6.66 0.61
C CYS A 101 12.80 6.04 0.89
N GLN A 102 13.16 5.03 0.11
CA GLN A 102 14.47 4.40 0.09
C GLN A 102 15.17 4.81 -1.21
N SER A 103 16.41 5.28 -1.11
CA SER A 103 17.16 5.68 -2.30
C SER A 103 17.33 4.49 -3.24
N PRO A 104 17.18 4.68 -4.57
CA PRO A 104 17.63 3.68 -5.53
C PRO A 104 19.13 3.41 -5.34
N LEU A 105 19.57 2.21 -5.75
CA LEU A 105 20.99 1.79 -5.75
C LEU A 105 21.87 2.56 -6.76
N VAL A 106 21.39 3.68 -7.29
CA VAL A 106 22.07 4.54 -8.25
C VAL A 106 22.53 5.79 -7.52
N ILE A 107 23.69 6.32 -7.91
CA ILE A 107 24.21 7.58 -7.37
C ILE A 107 23.23 8.70 -7.72
N LEU A 108 22.55 9.23 -6.70
CA LEU A 108 21.64 10.36 -6.86
C LEU A 108 22.39 11.70 -6.89
N PRO A 109 21.82 12.73 -7.55
CA PRO A 109 22.45 14.05 -7.69
C PRO A 109 22.75 14.73 -6.35
N ARG A 110 21.91 14.51 -5.33
CA ARG A 110 22.08 15.07 -3.98
C ARG A 110 22.42 13.96 -3.00
N THR A 111 23.44 14.18 -2.17
CA THR A 111 23.85 13.25 -1.12
C THR A 111 22.75 13.01 -0.09
N SER A 112 21.93 14.03 0.21
CA SER A 112 20.78 13.90 1.11
C SER A 112 19.64 13.04 0.55
N ASP A 113 19.61 12.78 -0.75
CA ASP A 113 18.63 11.89 -1.38
C ASP A 113 19.05 10.41 -1.28
N GLN A 114 20.34 10.14 -1.01
CA GLN A 114 20.87 8.77 -0.89
C GLN A 114 20.47 8.08 0.42
N ALA A 115 20.15 8.86 1.46
CA ALA A 115 19.71 8.33 2.73
C ALA A 115 18.18 8.13 2.74
N PRO A 116 17.67 7.06 3.39
CA PRO A 116 16.23 6.86 3.52
C PRO A 116 15.56 8.03 4.25
N SER A 117 14.41 8.47 3.72
CA SER A 117 13.65 9.60 4.25
C SER A 117 12.16 9.30 4.29
N LEU A 118 11.43 9.97 5.18
CA LEU A 118 9.97 9.91 5.24
C LEU A 118 9.39 11.11 4.52
N LEU A 119 8.46 10.87 3.60
CA LEU A 119 7.55 11.89 3.09
C LEU A 119 6.36 11.96 4.04
N ALA A 120 6.24 13.04 4.79
CA ALA A 120 5.19 13.22 5.78
C ALA A 120 4.24 14.36 5.37
N LEU A 121 2.96 14.03 5.21
CA LEU A 121 1.92 15.01 4.95
C LEU A 121 1.33 15.51 6.26
N THR A 122 1.26 16.83 6.44
CA THR A 122 0.77 17.44 7.68
C THR A 122 -0.62 18.03 7.56
N ALA A 123 -1.29 18.22 8.70
CA ALA A 123 -2.64 18.74 8.78
C ALA A 123 -2.78 20.17 8.20
N HIS A 124 -1.69 20.93 8.18
CA HIS A 124 -1.63 22.28 7.59
C HIS A 124 -1.15 22.29 6.12
N ASN A 125 -1.25 21.14 5.42
CA ASN A 125 -0.97 20.98 3.99
C ASN A 125 0.48 21.25 3.58
N TRP A 126 1.42 20.86 4.43
CA TRP A 126 2.82 20.79 4.05
C TRP A 126 3.24 19.35 3.87
N LEU A 127 4.00 19.12 2.80
CA LEU A 127 4.76 17.90 2.58
C LEU A 127 6.16 18.12 3.15
N TYR A 128 6.53 17.33 4.16
CA TYR A 128 7.87 17.32 4.73
C TYR A 128 8.64 16.12 4.19
N ARG A 129 9.93 16.28 3.97
CA ARG A 129 10.88 15.18 3.82
C ARG A 129 11.73 15.13 5.08
N LEU A 130 11.61 14.07 5.86
CA LEU A 130 12.27 13.92 7.16
C LEU A 130 13.35 12.83 7.10
N SER A 131 14.46 13.03 7.80
CA SER A 131 15.49 12.01 7.98
C SER A 131 14.94 10.86 8.82
N THR A 132 15.04 9.62 8.32
CA THR A 132 14.62 8.44 9.09
C THR A 132 15.57 8.10 10.25
N LYS A 133 16.74 8.72 10.31
CA LYS A 133 17.75 8.50 11.37
C LYS A 133 17.65 9.53 12.49
N THR A 134 17.42 10.79 12.15
CA THR A 134 17.47 11.92 13.08
C THR A 134 16.12 12.60 13.30
N GLY A 135 15.13 12.35 12.43
CA GLY A 135 13.85 13.06 12.41
C GLY A 135 13.96 14.50 11.87
N GLU A 136 15.16 14.94 11.46
CA GLU A 136 15.38 16.30 10.95
C GLU A 136 14.66 16.54 9.62
N GLN A 137 14.17 17.76 9.45
CA GLN A 137 13.58 18.20 8.20
C GLN A 137 14.66 18.43 7.14
N LEU A 138 14.66 17.60 6.11
CA LEU A 138 15.55 17.72 4.94
C LEU A 138 14.99 18.69 3.89
N GLN A 139 13.66 18.68 3.70
CA GLN A 139 12.96 19.53 2.74
C GLN A 139 11.51 19.74 3.20
N LYS A 140 10.86 20.82 2.79
CA LYS A 140 9.42 21.02 2.96
C LYS A 140 8.81 21.75 1.77
N VAL A 141 7.56 21.44 1.47
CA VAL A 141 6.80 22.03 0.36
C VAL A 141 5.40 22.37 0.86
N CYS A 142 5.00 23.63 0.70
CA CYS A 142 3.63 24.08 0.93
C CYS A 142 2.77 23.69 -0.27
N LEU A 143 1.72 22.90 -0.06
CA LEU A 143 0.90 22.39 -1.16
C LEU A 143 -0.16 23.39 -1.59
N SER A 144 -1.08 23.73 -0.69
CA SER A 144 -2.13 24.72 -0.93
C SER A 144 -2.80 25.09 0.38
N SER A 145 -3.21 26.35 0.51
CA SER A 145 -4.09 26.81 1.60
C SER A 145 -5.58 26.61 1.29
N ARG A 146 -5.93 26.28 0.05
CA ARG A 146 -7.33 26.30 -0.45
C ARG A 146 -8.11 25.02 -0.17
N TYR A 147 -7.44 23.88 -0.05
CA TYR A 147 -8.07 22.56 0.12
C TYR A 147 -7.20 21.65 0.98
N LYS A 148 -7.82 20.72 1.71
CA LYS A 148 -7.13 19.88 2.71
C LYS A 148 -6.62 18.59 2.09
N PHE A 149 -5.29 18.46 1.99
CA PHE A 149 -4.61 17.24 1.62
C PHE A 149 -4.50 16.32 2.83
N ARG A 150 -4.85 15.05 2.67
CA ARG A 150 -4.87 14.09 3.79
C ARG A 150 -4.35 12.71 3.48
N TYR A 151 -4.11 12.38 2.21
CA TYR A 151 -3.66 11.04 1.84
C TYR A 151 -2.44 11.11 0.94
N LEU A 152 -1.48 10.23 1.18
CA LEU A 152 -0.36 9.92 0.32
C LEU A 152 -0.58 8.54 -0.30
N GLY A 153 -0.04 8.33 -1.49
CA GLY A 153 -0.07 7.02 -2.13
C GLY A 153 1.00 6.90 -3.20
N TRP A 154 1.52 5.70 -3.38
CA TRP A 154 2.41 5.37 -4.48
C TRP A 154 1.60 5.22 -5.77
N ASP A 155 2.05 5.88 -6.84
CA ASP A 155 1.65 5.51 -8.20
C ASP A 155 2.57 4.40 -8.71
N VAL A 156 3.88 4.66 -8.64
CA VAL A 156 4.95 3.68 -8.81
C VAL A 156 5.85 3.74 -7.57
N PRO A 157 5.92 2.67 -6.75
CA PRO A 157 6.69 2.68 -5.51
C PRO A 157 8.13 3.18 -5.71
N GLN A 158 8.59 4.07 -4.84
CA GLN A 158 9.93 4.69 -4.86
C GLN A 158 10.24 5.58 -6.08
N GLU A 159 9.34 5.72 -7.05
CA GLU A 159 9.52 6.55 -8.24
C GLU A 159 8.58 7.75 -8.24
N THR A 160 7.27 7.49 -8.25
CA THR A 160 6.20 8.51 -8.32
C THR A 160 5.17 8.28 -7.23
N PHE A 161 4.77 9.37 -6.57
CA PHE A 161 3.72 9.35 -5.56
C PHE A 161 2.72 10.47 -5.81
N TYR A 162 1.54 10.36 -5.21
CA TYR A 162 0.53 11.38 -5.26
C TYR A 162 0.06 11.77 -3.86
N ILE A 163 -0.42 13.00 -3.76
CA ILE A 163 -1.08 13.57 -2.59
C ILE A 163 -2.52 13.86 -2.97
N LYS A 164 -3.45 13.31 -2.21
CA LYS A 164 -4.89 13.43 -2.47
C LYS A 164 -5.58 14.26 -1.39
N SER A 165 -6.48 15.14 -1.84
CA SER A 165 -7.34 15.91 -0.94
C SER A 165 -8.49 15.08 -0.40
N VAL A 166 -9.03 15.49 0.74
CA VAL A 166 -10.37 15.04 1.12
C VAL A 166 -11.38 15.48 0.06
N GLN A 167 -12.44 14.71 -0.09
CA GLN A 167 -13.54 15.07 -0.98
C GLN A 167 -14.18 16.37 -0.50
N ASN A 168 -14.20 17.38 -1.37
CA ASN A 168 -14.78 18.68 -1.10
C ASN A 168 -16.31 18.57 -1.15
N LYS A 169 -16.93 18.39 0.02
CA LYS A 169 -18.38 18.49 0.16
C LYS A 169 -18.73 19.97 0.19
N GLN A 170 -19.52 20.41 -0.80
CA GLN A 170 -20.05 21.77 -0.84
C GLN A 170 -20.65 22.13 0.53
N SER A 171 -20.19 23.23 1.12
CA SER A 171 -20.77 23.72 2.36
C SER A 171 -22.22 24.18 2.12
N PRO A 172 -23.10 24.06 3.12
CA PRO A 172 -24.49 24.55 3.02
C PRO A 172 -24.56 26.02 2.61
N THR A 173 -23.60 26.83 3.07
CA THR A 173 -23.49 28.27 2.79
C THR A 173 -23.17 28.57 1.33
N VAL A 174 -22.27 27.79 0.70
CA VAL A 174 -21.92 27.95 -0.72
C VAL A 174 -23.07 27.53 -1.64
N ARG A 175 -23.85 26.51 -1.21
CA ARG A 175 -25.11 26.13 -1.90
C ARG A 175 -26.16 27.23 -1.86
N GLN A 176 -26.30 27.92 -0.72
CA GLN A 176 -27.23 29.05 -0.57
C GLN A 176 -26.84 30.27 -1.40
N ALA A 177 -25.54 30.46 -1.66
CA ALA A 177 -25.02 31.56 -2.48
C ALA A 177 -25.06 31.30 -4.00
N GLY A 178 -25.56 30.14 -4.45
CA GLY A 178 -25.62 29.78 -5.88
C GLY A 178 -24.26 29.57 -6.56
N LEU A 179 -23.16 29.55 -5.80
CA LEU A 179 -21.81 29.33 -6.31
C LEU A 179 -21.58 27.82 -6.47
N ASP A 180 -21.64 27.32 -7.69
CA ASP A 180 -21.41 25.90 -7.97
C ASP A 180 -19.92 25.57 -7.86
N ASN A 181 -19.48 25.09 -6.69
CA ASN A 181 -18.15 24.52 -6.55
C ASN A 181 -18.10 23.16 -7.26
N ASN A 182 -17.45 23.17 -8.43
CA ASN A 182 -17.32 22.04 -9.33
C ASN A 182 -16.20 21.06 -8.88
N ALA A 183 -15.21 21.54 -8.15
CA ALA A 183 -14.05 20.76 -7.71
C ALA A 183 -14.44 19.77 -6.60
N MET A 184 -14.20 18.47 -6.82
CA MET A 184 -14.45 17.43 -5.82
C MET A 184 -13.18 17.00 -5.11
N ILE A 185 -12.14 16.65 -5.85
CA ILE A 185 -10.89 16.08 -5.31
C ILE A 185 -9.72 16.73 -6.05
N TYR A 186 -8.65 17.03 -5.34
CA TYR A 186 -7.39 17.49 -5.91
C TYR A 186 -6.34 16.40 -5.75
N LEU A 187 -5.55 16.20 -6.80
CA LEU A 187 -4.37 15.35 -6.79
C LEU A 187 -3.13 16.18 -7.14
N ALA A 188 -2.07 16.01 -6.37
CA ALA A 188 -0.73 16.52 -6.69
C ALA A 188 0.22 15.33 -6.82
N VAL A 189 0.84 15.15 -7.98
CA VAL A 189 1.70 14.02 -8.35
C VAL A 189 3.14 14.50 -8.43
N PHE A 190 4.04 13.72 -7.85
CA PHE A 190 5.45 14.06 -7.72
C PHE A 190 6.35 12.89 -8.11
N GLN A 191 7.52 13.21 -8.66
CA GLN A 191 8.67 12.33 -8.69
C GLN A 191 9.38 12.41 -7.33
N VAL A 192 9.91 11.29 -6.81
CA VAL A 192 10.56 11.26 -5.49
C VAL A 192 11.98 11.83 -5.51
N PHE A 193 12.82 11.38 -6.46
CA PHE A 193 14.26 11.66 -6.49
C PHE A 193 14.73 12.19 -7.86
N PRO A 194 15.09 13.49 -7.96
CA PRO A 194 14.82 14.54 -6.98
C PRO A 194 13.31 14.79 -6.83
N LEU A 195 12.90 15.47 -5.76
CA LEU A 195 11.50 15.81 -5.54
C LEU A 195 11.06 16.84 -6.58
N GLU A 196 10.19 16.44 -7.51
CA GLU A 196 9.73 17.28 -8.63
C GLU A 196 8.22 17.17 -8.83
N ILE A 197 7.58 18.27 -9.22
CA ILE A 197 6.14 18.28 -9.54
C ILE A 197 5.94 17.67 -10.92
N VAL A 198 5.15 16.61 -10.99
CA VAL A 198 4.69 16.03 -12.26
C VAL A 198 3.40 16.72 -12.70
N ALA A 199 2.43 16.85 -11.79
CA ALA A 199 1.12 17.39 -12.09
C ALA A 199 0.36 17.81 -10.84
N VAL A 200 -0.50 18.81 -10.96
CA VAL A 200 -1.55 19.13 -10.00
C VAL A 200 -2.86 19.32 -10.75
N LEU A 201 -3.83 18.46 -10.48
CA LEU A 201 -5.09 18.38 -11.21
C LEU A 201 -6.31 18.39 -10.28
N GLU A 202 -7.42 18.89 -10.82
CA GLU A 202 -8.74 18.87 -10.21
C GLU A 202 -9.61 17.78 -10.86
N ILE A 203 -10.25 16.98 -10.02
CA ILE A 203 -11.34 16.08 -10.39
C ILE A 203 -12.65 16.81 -10.16
N SER A 204 -13.33 17.15 -11.25
CA SER A 204 -14.51 18.01 -11.23
C SER A 204 -15.82 17.27 -11.55
N LYS A 205 -16.94 17.73 -10.98
CA LYS A 205 -18.28 17.16 -11.22
C LYS A 205 -18.71 17.30 -12.68
N ARG A 206 -18.36 18.40 -13.34
CA ARG A 206 -18.73 18.66 -14.74
C ARG A 206 -18.10 17.65 -15.70
N VAL A 207 -16.87 17.22 -15.41
CA VAL A 207 -16.12 16.32 -16.29
C VAL A 207 -16.35 14.87 -15.92
N PHE A 208 -16.23 14.52 -14.63
CA PHE A 208 -16.28 13.14 -14.16
C PHE A 208 -17.65 12.74 -13.61
N GLY A 209 -18.60 13.68 -13.49
CA GLY A 209 -19.93 13.44 -12.94
C GLY A 209 -20.01 13.64 -11.43
N SER A 210 -21.24 13.81 -10.92
CA SER A 210 -21.51 14.03 -9.50
C SER A 210 -21.41 12.77 -8.62
N THR A 211 -21.28 11.61 -9.25
CA THR A 211 -21.23 10.30 -8.57
C THR A 211 -19.84 9.89 -8.11
N VAL A 212 -18.80 10.66 -8.41
CA VAL A 212 -17.42 10.36 -7.98
C VAL A 212 -17.36 10.24 -6.46
N LEU A 213 -16.86 9.11 -5.98
CA LEU A 213 -16.62 8.82 -4.56
C LEU A 213 -15.15 9.03 -4.19
N ASP A 214 -14.26 8.45 -4.98
CA ASP A 214 -12.83 8.47 -4.71
C ASP A 214 -12.02 8.37 -6.00
N VAL A 215 -10.75 8.77 -5.90
CA VAL A 215 -9.76 8.67 -6.98
C VAL A 215 -8.44 8.12 -6.44
N THR A 216 -7.81 7.25 -7.20
CA THR A 216 -6.45 6.75 -6.96
C THR A 216 -5.65 6.78 -8.24
N LEU A 217 -4.32 6.81 -8.11
CA LEU A 217 -3.40 6.73 -9.24
C LEU A 217 -2.55 5.47 -9.03
N SER A 218 -2.45 4.62 -10.05
CA SER A 218 -1.68 3.39 -9.98
C SER A 218 -1.11 3.05 -11.35
N GLN A 219 0.21 2.89 -11.44
CA GLN A 219 0.92 2.53 -12.67
C GLN A 219 0.56 3.43 -13.87
N GLY A 220 0.40 4.74 -13.64
CA GLY A 220 0.02 5.73 -14.66
C GLY A 220 -1.45 5.64 -15.12
N VAL A 221 -2.30 4.93 -14.37
CA VAL A 221 -3.75 4.85 -14.59
C VAL A 221 -4.47 5.61 -13.48
N LEU A 222 -5.25 6.61 -13.86
CA LEU A 222 -6.16 7.31 -12.96
C LEU A 222 -7.44 6.49 -12.81
N VAL A 223 -7.68 5.98 -11.61
CA VAL A 223 -8.83 5.14 -11.26
C VAL A 223 -9.87 6.01 -10.56
N VAL A 224 -11.08 6.10 -11.13
CA VAL A 224 -12.19 6.90 -10.58
C VAL A 224 -13.33 5.97 -10.19
N SER A 225 -13.66 5.97 -8.90
CA SER A 225 -14.72 5.14 -8.33
C SER A 225 -16.01 5.94 -8.15
N HIS A 226 -17.15 5.35 -8.51
CA HIS A 226 -18.45 6.03 -8.49
C HIS A 226 -19.48 5.36 -7.57
N SER A 227 -20.47 6.12 -7.11
CA SER A 227 -21.51 5.68 -6.18
C SER A 227 -22.49 4.67 -6.76
N ASN A 228 -22.61 4.60 -8.08
CA ASN A 228 -23.37 3.61 -8.84
C ASN A 228 -22.62 2.28 -9.04
N LYS A 229 -21.56 2.02 -8.25
CA LYS A 229 -20.78 0.79 -8.30
C LYS A 229 -20.04 0.57 -9.63
N THR A 230 -19.59 1.66 -10.24
CA THR A 230 -18.76 1.64 -11.45
C THR A 230 -17.39 2.24 -11.18
N VAL A 231 -16.35 1.65 -11.76
CA VAL A 231 -14.99 2.16 -11.76
C VAL A 231 -14.59 2.49 -13.19
N LYS A 232 -14.03 3.69 -13.40
CA LYS A 232 -13.54 4.15 -14.71
C LYS A 232 -12.05 4.40 -14.68
N LEU A 233 -11.35 3.94 -15.70
CA LEU A 233 -9.91 4.03 -15.82
C LEU A 233 -9.53 5.03 -16.91
N TYR A 234 -8.61 5.93 -16.61
CA TYR A 234 -8.12 6.94 -17.55
C TYR A 234 -6.59 6.89 -17.63
N SER A 235 -6.04 7.15 -18.82
CA SER A 235 -4.58 7.28 -18.98
C SER A 235 -4.12 8.59 -18.35
N PHE A 236 -3.28 8.50 -17.32
CA PHE A 236 -2.71 9.69 -16.71
C PHE A 236 -1.72 10.41 -17.65
N GLU A 237 -0.94 9.65 -18.42
CA GLU A 237 -0.07 10.17 -19.50
C GLU A 237 -0.87 11.04 -20.47
N ASN A 238 -2.01 10.54 -20.98
CA ASN A 238 -2.88 11.30 -21.89
C ASN A 238 -3.43 12.57 -21.23
N ILE A 239 -3.85 12.49 -19.96
CA ILE A 239 -4.35 13.65 -19.22
C ILE A 239 -3.26 14.73 -19.11
N VAL A 240 -2.04 14.33 -18.74
CA VAL A 240 -0.89 15.23 -18.64
C VAL A 240 -0.58 15.87 -19.99
N ASP A 241 -0.45 15.07 -21.04
CA ASP A 241 -0.09 15.55 -22.38
C ASP A 241 -1.13 16.52 -22.95
N LYS A 242 -2.42 16.28 -22.68
CA LYS A 242 -3.53 17.03 -23.28
C LYS A 242 -3.94 18.27 -22.48
N PHE A 243 -3.93 18.20 -21.15
CA PHE A 243 -4.55 19.22 -20.30
C PHE A 243 -3.56 20.03 -19.46
N MET A 244 -2.25 19.75 -19.55
CA MET A 244 -1.23 20.54 -18.87
C MET A 244 -1.14 21.94 -19.47
N THR A 245 -1.37 22.95 -18.64
CA THR A 245 -1.30 24.36 -19.05
C THR A 245 0.12 24.91 -18.96
N ARG A 246 0.85 24.51 -17.91
CA ARG A 246 2.23 24.96 -17.68
C ARG A 246 2.97 23.97 -16.77
N ARG A 247 4.25 23.73 -17.05
CA ARG A 247 5.13 23.00 -16.14
C ARG A 247 5.52 23.88 -14.96
N LEU A 248 5.44 23.30 -13.76
CA LEU A 248 5.80 23.98 -12.51
C LEU A 248 7.06 23.33 -11.94
N VAL A 249 7.97 24.15 -11.44
CA VAL A 249 9.22 23.71 -10.81
C VAL A 249 9.25 24.26 -9.39
N LEU A 250 9.55 23.40 -8.41
CA LEU A 250 9.64 23.81 -7.01
C LEU A 250 10.73 24.87 -6.82
N GLY A 251 10.42 25.95 -6.10
CA GLY A 251 11.36 27.04 -5.82
C GLY A 251 11.45 28.11 -6.90
N GLU A 252 10.79 27.94 -8.06
CA GLU A 252 10.76 28.98 -9.09
C GLU A 252 9.69 30.03 -8.84
N GLN A 253 9.97 31.27 -9.26
CA GLN A 253 8.98 32.34 -9.28
C GLN A 253 7.93 32.06 -10.37
N CYS A 254 6.67 32.18 -9.98
CA CYS A 254 5.54 31.94 -10.87
C CYS A 254 4.48 33.01 -10.66
N GLN A 255 3.87 33.45 -11.75
CA GLN A 255 2.64 34.24 -11.72
C GLN A 255 1.48 33.34 -12.11
N TRP A 256 0.51 33.18 -11.23
CA TRP A 256 -0.66 32.34 -11.42
C TRP A 256 -1.93 33.08 -11.02
N SER A 257 -2.90 33.18 -11.93
CA SER A 257 -4.17 33.89 -11.70
C SER A 257 -4.00 35.31 -11.12
N GLY A 258 -2.99 36.05 -11.61
CA GLY A 258 -2.71 37.42 -11.18
C GLY A 258 -1.92 37.55 -9.87
N ILE A 259 -1.58 36.44 -9.22
CA ILE A 259 -0.77 36.41 -7.99
C ILE A 259 0.63 35.93 -8.34
N SER A 260 1.66 36.62 -7.86
CA SER A 260 3.05 36.18 -7.97
C SER A 260 3.53 35.52 -6.67
N GLY A 261 4.32 34.48 -6.78
CA GLY A 261 4.98 33.84 -5.64
C GLY A 261 5.87 32.67 -6.06
N THR A 262 6.54 32.08 -5.07
CA THR A 262 7.41 30.94 -5.28
C THR A 262 6.63 29.62 -5.22
N VAL A 263 6.76 28.77 -6.23
CA VAL A 263 6.08 27.47 -6.27
C VAL A 263 6.54 26.59 -5.10
N GLY A 264 5.59 26.16 -4.27
CA GLY A 264 5.85 25.32 -3.11
C GLY A 264 6.19 26.09 -1.82
N GLU A 265 6.13 27.43 -1.82
CA GLU A 265 6.32 28.23 -0.61
C GLU A 265 5.00 28.84 -0.12
N SER A 266 4.86 28.99 1.21
CA SER A 266 3.70 29.66 1.78
C SER A 266 3.81 31.18 1.57
N PRO A 267 2.71 31.89 1.24
CA PRO A 267 1.32 31.40 1.14
C PRO A 267 0.93 30.94 -0.28
N PHE A 268 1.85 30.97 -1.25
CA PHE A 268 1.56 30.72 -2.66
C PHE A 268 1.18 29.26 -2.95
N GLY A 269 1.91 28.31 -2.37
CA GLY A 269 1.72 26.88 -2.56
C GLY A 269 2.03 26.42 -3.99
N ILE A 270 1.37 25.35 -4.44
CA ILE A 270 1.48 24.81 -5.80
C ILE A 270 0.15 25.04 -6.54
N PRO A 271 0.16 25.82 -7.62
CA PRO A 271 -1.02 25.99 -8.45
C PRO A 271 -1.48 24.70 -9.14
N VAL A 272 -2.79 24.62 -9.44
CA VAL A 272 -3.35 23.56 -10.29
C VAL A 272 -2.92 23.83 -11.72
N ASN A 273 -2.05 22.99 -12.29
CA ASN A 273 -1.48 23.18 -13.62
C ASN A 273 -2.04 22.24 -14.70
N ILE A 274 -3.04 21.44 -14.34
CA ILE A 274 -3.83 20.62 -15.27
C ILE A 274 -5.30 21.01 -15.13
N HIS A 275 -5.90 21.45 -16.24
CA HIS A 275 -7.31 21.82 -16.29
C HIS A 275 -8.04 20.94 -17.28
N ILE A 276 -8.69 19.91 -16.75
CA ILE A 276 -9.51 18.99 -17.55
C ILE A 276 -10.84 19.69 -17.84
N ASN A 277 -11.06 20.06 -19.09
CA ASN A 277 -12.26 20.77 -19.56
C ASN A 277 -13.21 19.90 -20.38
N GLU A 278 -12.77 18.71 -20.79
CA GLU A 278 -13.56 17.68 -21.46
C GLU A 278 -13.21 16.30 -20.89
N CYS A 279 -14.16 15.35 -20.95
CA CYS A 279 -13.94 14.01 -20.40
C CYS A 279 -12.82 13.29 -21.16
N PRO A 280 -11.71 12.89 -20.49
CA PRO A 280 -10.66 12.13 -21.15
C PRO A 280 -11.21 10.76 -21.64
N PRO A 281 -10.62 10.15 -22.67
CA PRO A 281 -11.02 8.83 -23.13
C PRO A 281 -10.97 7.79 -21.99
N VAL A 282 -12.08 7.12 -21.75
CA VAL A 282 -12.17 6.01 -20.79
C VAL A 282 -11.44 4.81 -21.39
N LEU A 283 -10.36 4.37 -20.75
CA LEU A 283 -9.63 3.17 -21.15
C LEU A 283 -10.46 1.91 -20.88
N TYR A 284 -11.13 1.89 -19.74
CA TYR A 284 -11.89 0.74 -19.28
C TYR A 284 -12.95 1.17 -18.25
N GLU A 285 -14.10 0.50 -18.28
CA GLU A 285 -15.20 0.74 -17.35
C GLU A 285 -15.69 -0.60 -16.80
N LEU A 286 -15.79 -0.71 -15.47
CA LEU A 286 -16.09 -1.94 -14.77
C LEU A 286 -17.21 -1.76 -13.74
N PRO A 287 -18.23 -2.63 -13.75
CA PRO A 287 -19.22 -2.71 -12.67
C PRO A 287 -18.66 -3.53 -11.49
N CYS A 288 -18.23 -2.85 -10.42
CA CYS A 288 -17.59 -3.44 -9.24
C CYS A 288 -18.48 -3.31 -7.99
N LEU A 289 -18.89 -4.44 -7.39
CA LEU A 289 -19.84 -4.48 -6.28
C LEU A 289 -19.43 -3.58 -5.10
N ASP A 290 -18.14 -3.54 -4.78
CA ASP A 290 -17.59 -2.79 -3.64
C ASP A 290 -16.69 -1.62 -4.05
N ASN A 291 -16.69 -1.25 -5.34
CA ASN A 291 -15.71 -0.32 -5.92
C ASN A 291 -14.24 -0.70 -5.65
N TYR A 292 -14.02 -1.94 -5.23
CA TYR A 292 -12.70 -2.51 -5.01
C TYR A 292 -12.23 -3.20 -6.28
N MET A 293 -11.01 -2.89 -6.67
CA MET A 293 -10.37 -3.42 -7.86
C MET A 293 -8.86 -3.34 -7.69
N GLN A 294 -8.15 -4.36 -8.17
CA GLN A 294 -6.69 -4.33 -8.27
C GLN A 294 -6.25 -4.47 -9.72
N ILE A 295 -5.19 -3.75 -10.09
CA ILE A 295 -4.51 -3.90 -11.39
C ILE A 295 -3.14 -4.51 -11.11
N GLY A 296 -2.74 -5.51 -11.89
CA GLY A 296 -1.44 -6.15 -11.71
C GLY A 296 -1.18 -7.31 -12.68
N GLY A 297 -0.04 -7.95 -12.48
CA GLY A 297 0.43 -9.08 -13.28
C GLY A 297 0.96 -8.70 -14.67
N HIS A 298 1.54 -9.69 -15.34
CA HIS A 298 2.04 -9.58 -16.72
C HIS A 298 1.46 -10.72 -17.59
N PRO A 299 0.68 -10.41 -18.65
CA PRO A 299 0.17 -9.10 -19.05
C PRO A 299 -0.75 -8.45 -17.99
N TRP A 300 -1.11 -7.18 -18.16
CA TRP A 300 -1.95 -6.47 -17.18
C TRP A 300 -3.34 -7.09 -17.05
N HIS A 301 -3.66 -7.51 -15.83
CA HIS A 301 -4.96 -8.03 -15.44
C HIS A 301 -5.62 -7.14 -14.39
N VAL A 302 -6.92 -7.33 -14.24
CA VAL A 302 -7.74 -6.69 -13.22
C VAL A 302 -8.44 -7.75 -12.37
N ILE A 303 -8.37 -7.61 -11.05
CA ILE A 303 -9.16 -8.41 -10.11
C ILE A 303 -10.29 -7.55 -9.58
N PHE A 304 -11.54 -8.03 -9.70
CA PHE A 304 -12.71 -7.34 -9.17
C PHE A 304 -13.85 -8.31 -8.86
N THR A 305 -14.82 -7.84 -8.08
CA THR A 305 -16.07 -8.56 -7.82
C THR A 305 -17.18 -7.97 -8.66
N PRO A 306 -17.82 -8.74 -9.56
CA PRO A 306 -18.91 -8.23 -10.40
C PRO A 306 -20.05 -7.63 -9.57
N ASN A 307 -20.66 -6.55 -10.07
CA ASN A 307 -21.77 -5.84 -9.41
C ASN A 307 -23.09 -6.65 -9.40
N HIS A 308 -23.09 -7.78 -8.71
CA HIS A 308 -24.28 -8.55 -8.41
C HIS A 308 -24.07 -9.30 -7.11
N LYS A 309 -25.02 -9.18 -6.17
CA LYS A 309 -24.93 -9.80 -4.83
C LYS A 309 -24.67 -11.32 -4.84
N LYS A 310 -24.96 -12.02 -5.94
CA LYS A 310 -24.75 -13.47 -6.09
C LYS A 310 -23.28 -13.86 -6.29
N HIS A 311 -22.44 -12.88 -6.65
CA HIS A 311 -21.00 -13.04 -6.87
C HIS A 311 -20.19 -12.52 -5.67
N ARG A 312 -20.83 -12.24 -4.53
CA ARG A 312 -20.10 -11.88 -3.31
C ARG A 312 -19.22 -13.08 -2.89
N GLY A 313 -17.93 -12.85 -2.68
CA GLY A 313 -16.92 -13.91 -2.47
C GLY A 313 -16.42 -14.58 -3.76
N THR A 314 -16.85 -14.11 -4.94
CA THR A 314 -16.35 -14.58 -6.23
C THR A 314 -15.58 -13.47 -6.93
N TYR A 315 -14.34 -13.75 -7.30
CA TYR A 315 -13.44 -12.80 -7.94
C TYR A 315 -13.27 -13.11 -9.41
N HIS A 316 -13.36 -12.06 -10.23
CA HIS A 316 -13.13 -12.11 -11.66
C HIS A 316 -11.77 -11.48 -11.97
N ILE A 317 -10.94 -12.23 -12.67
CA ILE A 317 -9.63 -11.83 -13.17
C ILE A 317 -9.77 -11.69 -14.69
N CYS A 318 -9.68 -10.46 -15.19
CA CYS A 318 -9.80 -10.18 -16.62
C CYS A 318 -8.54 -9.50 -17.16
N LEU A 319 -8.23 -9.71 -18.43
CA LEU A 319 -7.23 -8.94 -19.16
C LEU A 319 -7.70 -7.49 -19.29
N LEU A 320 -6.83 -6.54 -18.94
CA LEU A 320 -7.19 -5.12 -19.00
C LEU A 320 -7.38 -4.62 -20.45
N LYS A 321 -6.73 -5.28 -21.42
CA LYS A 321 -6.72 -4.87 -22.83
C LYS A 321 -8.10 -4.93 -23.49
N ASP A 322 -8.87 -5.97 -23.21
CA ASP A 322 -10.14 -6.27 -23.89
C ASP A 322 -11.22 -6.79 -22.95
N GLY A 323 -10.92 -6.92 -21.65
CA GLY A 323 -11.86 -7.42 -20.65
C GLY A 323 -12.12 -8.91 -20.70
N THR A 324 -11.37 -9.66 -21.52
CA THR A 324 -11.53 -11.12 -21.59
C THR A 324 -11.13 -11.77 -20.28
N LEU A 325 -11.89 -12.78 -19.85
CA LEU A 325 -11.62 -13.50 -18.62
C LEU A 325 -10.29 -14.27 -18.77
N ALA A 326 -9.41 -14.16 -17.78
CA ALA A 326 -8.16 -14.92 -17.74
C ALA A 326 -8.44 -16.43 -17.62
N HIS A 327 -7.45 -17.26 -17.91
CA HIS A 327 -7.55 -18.69 -17.62
C HIS A 327 -7.71 -18.91 -16.11
N ASN A 328 -8.70 -19.71 -15.70
CA ASN A 328 -9.16 -19.80 -14.30
C ASN A 328 -9.48 -18.40 -13.70
N GLY A 329 -9.96 -17.47 -14.52
CA GLY A 329 -10.19 -16.10 -14.09
C GLY A 329 -11.37 -15.92 -13.14
N ILE A 330 -12.20 -16.95 -12.93
CA ILE A 330 -13.19 -16.96 -11.85
C ILE A 330 -12.57 -17.73 -10.69
N GLN A 331 -12.23 -17.02 -9.62
CA GLN A 331 -11.77 -17.61 -8.37
C GLN A 331 -12.87 -17.54 -7.33
N ASP A 332 -13.07 -18.67 -6.67
CA ASP A 332 -14.03 -18.88 -5.60
C ASP A 332 -13.34 -19.81 -4.59
N MET A 333 -13.20 -19.36 -3.35
CA MET A 333 -12.65 -20.19 -2.29
C MET A 333 -13.78 -20.95 -1.64
N GLN A 334 -13.78 -22.27 -1.78
CA GLN A 334 -14.74 -23.13 -1.07
C GLN A 334 -14.41 -23.12 0.43
N CYS A 335 -14.98 -22.17 1.17
CA CYS A 335 -14.91 -22.12 2.62
C CYS A 335 -16.28 -21.75 3.20
N CYS A 336 -16.69 -22.48 4.25
CA CYS A 336 -17.86 -22.13 5.04
C CYS A 336 -17.37 -21.20 6.17
N SER A 337 -17.39 -19.88 5.94
CA SER A 337 -17.10 -18.90 6.98
C SER A 337 -17.90 -17.62 6.79
N LEU A 338 -18.15 -16.88 7.88
CA LEU A 338 -18.72 -15.54 7.83
C LEU A 338 -17.70 -14.51 7.31
N GLU A 339 -16.40 -14.82 7.42
CA GLU A 339 -15.32 -13.96 6.93
C GLU A 339 -15.18 -14.05 5.42
N SER A 340 -15.02 -12.88 4.79
CA SER A 340 -14.77 -12.82 3.35
C SER A 340 -13.34 -13.26 3.09
N ASP A 341 -13.17 -14.09 2.08
CA ASP A 341 -11.86 -14.33 1.49
C ASP A 341 -11.29 -13.03 0.91
N TRP A 342 -10.00 -13.03 0.66
CA TRP A 342 -9.28 -11.91 0.07
C TRP A 342 -8.28 -12.46 -0.95
N ILE A 343 -8.17 -11.74 -2.05
CA ILE A 343 -7.39 -12.12 -3.21
C ILE A 343 -6.62 -10.90 -3.70
N TYR A 344 -5.38 -11.11 -4.09
CA TYR A 344 -4.56 -10.05 -4.63
C TYR A 344 -3.47 -10.57 -5.55
N PHE A 345 -2.99 -9.70 -6.44
CA PHE A 345 -1.80 -10.00 -7.22
C PHE A 345 -0.60 -10.14 -6.29
N HIS A 346 0.19 -11.18 -6.50
CA HIS A 346 1.39 -11.40 -5.73
C HIS A 346 2.34 -10.19 -5.92
N PRO A 347 2.88 -9.62 -4.84
CA PRO A 347 3.75 -8.45 -4.90
C PRO A 347 5.12 -8.69 -5.55
N ASP A 348 5.44 -9.90 -6.01
CA ASP A 348 6.75 -10.26 -6.60
C ASP A 348 6.80 -10.02 -8.12
N GLU A 349 5.79 -9.35 -8.66
CA GLU A 349 5.58 -9.09 -10.09
C GLU A 349 5.45 -10.36 -10.97
N SER A 350 5.37 -11.57 -10.39
CA SER A 350 5.31 -12.83 -11.15
C SER A 350 4.01 -13.02 -11.92
N GLY A 351 2.98 -12.20 -11.63
CA GLY A 351 1.62 -12.41 -12.11
C GLY A 351 0.91 -13.60 -11.44
N ARG A 352 1.48 -14.15 -10.36
CA ARG A 352 0.77 -15.04 -9.46
C ARG A 352 -0.29 -14.28 -8.68
N ILE A 353 -1.24 -15.02 -8.16
CA ILE A 353 -2.34 -14.54 -7.35
C ILE A 353 -2.31 -15.31 -6.03
N ILE A 354 -2.39 -14.58 -4.93
CA ILE A 354 -2.56 -15.13 -3.59
C ILE A 354 -4.06 -15.03 -3.27
N HIS A 355 -4.69 -16.18 -3.04
CA HIS A 355 -6.08 -16.27 -2.60
C HIS A 355 -6.10 -16.89 -1.22
N VAL A 356 -6.43 -16.08 -0.23
CA VAL A 356 -6.44 -16.46 1.18
C VAL A 356 -7.89 -16.61 1.61
N GLY A 357 -8.23 -17.81 2.06
CA GLY A 357 -9.47 -18.08 2.78
C GLY A 357 -9.23 -18.18 4.28
N PRO A 358 -10.29 -18.42 5.06
CA PRO A 358 -10.21 -18.53 6.52
C PRO A 358 -9.18 -19.53 7.04
N SER A 359 -8.89 -20.62 6.34
CA SER A 359 -7.94 -21.65 6.79
C SER A 359 -7.08 -22.24 5.66
N LYS A 360 -7.11 -21.61 4.48
CA LYS A 360 -6.39 -22.10 3.29
C LYS A 360 -5.79 -20.95 2.51
N ILE A 361 -4.54 -21.10 2.09
CA ILE A 361 -3.87 -20.19 1.16
C ILE A 361 -3.65 -20.94 -0.15
N LYS A 362 -3.98 -20.29 -1.27
CA LYS A 362 -3.75 -20.81 -2.60
C LYS A 362 -2.96 -19.80 -3.42
N CYS A 363 -1.76 -20.19 -3.82
CA CYS A 363 -0.95 -19.47 -4.79
C CYS A 363 -1.20 -20.05 -6.18
N SER A 364 -1.63 -19.24 -7.15
CA SER A 364 -1.91 -19.71 -8.52
C SER A 364 -1.45 -18.72 -9.59
N SER A 365 -1.11 -19.20 -10.79
CA SER A 365 -0.74 -18.33 -11.91
C SER A 365 -1.95 -17.91 -12.72
N ALA A 366 -2.03 -16.63 -13.10
CA ALA A 366 -3.04 -16.14 -14.05
C ALA A 366 -2.71 -16.47 -15.53
N GLN A 367 -1.63 -17.20 -15.82
CA GLN A 367 -1.14 -17.42 -17.19
C GLN A 367 -1.97 -18.45 -17.99
N ASN A 368 -2.11 -18.16 -19.28
CA ASN A 368 -2.79 -18.97 -20.29
C ASN A 368 -2.14 -20.36 -20.41
N SER A 369 -2.81 -21.40 -19.89
CA SER A 369 -2.61 -22.77 -20.34
C SER A 369 -3.97 -23.34 -20.75
N VAL A 370 -4.05 -23.84 -21.98
CA VAL A 370 -5.28 -24.31 -22.60
C VAL A 370 -5.77 -25.57 -21.90
N THR A 371 -6.97 -25.56 -21.32
CA THR A 371 -7.71 -26.80 -21.05
C THR A 371 -9.19 -26.64 -21.43
N SER A 372 -9.74 -27.72 -21.98
CA SER A 372 -10.93 -27.75 -22.84
C SER A 372 -12.26 -28.00 -22.14
N SER A 373 -12.39 -27.83 -20.83
CA SER A 373 -13.57 -28.40 -20.14
C SER A 373 -14.72 -27.46 -19.82
N GLY A 374 -14.58 -26.12 -19.88
CA GLY A 374 -15.68 -25.12 -20.01
C GLY A 374 -16.96 -25.26 -19.15
N ARG A 375 -17.00 -26.13 -18.14
CA ARG A 375 -18.23 -26.46 -17.40
C ARG A 375 -18.30 -25.69 -16.10
N MET A 376 -19.22 -24.72 -16.06
CA MET A 376 -19.68 -24.10 -14.83
C MET A 376 -20.54 -25.10 -14.03
N VAL A 377 -20.07 -25.48 -12.83
CA VAL A 377 -20.89 -26.22 -11.87
C VAL A 377 -21.68 -25.21 -11.03
N ARG A 378 -22.99 -25.11 -11.26
CA ARG A 378 -23.91 -24.39 -10.36
C ARG A 378 -24.08 -25.19 -9.07
N ARG A 379 -23.73 -24.63 -7.92
CA ARG A 379 -24.11 -25.16 -6.61
C ARG A 379 -24.81 -24.11 -5.75
N ARG A 380 -25.73 -24.59 -4.91
CA ARG A 380 -26.55 -23.78 -4.00
C ARG A 380 -25.74 -23.46 -2.74
N PHE A 381 -25.69 -22.17 -2.40
CA PHE A 381 -25.14 -21.66 -1.15
C PHE A 381 -25.94 -22.21 0.03
N HIS A 382 -25.27 -22.84 0.99
CA HIS A 382 -25.78 -23.05 2.35
C HIS A 382 -25.00 -22.10 3.25
N GLN A 383 -25.73 -21.17 3.88
CA GLN A 383 -25.20 -20.23 4.86
C GLN A 383 -25.11 -20.98 6.20
N LEU A 384 -23.92 -21.10 6.80
CA LEU A 384 -23.74 -21.72 8.12
C LEU A 384 -22.55 -21.09 8.90
N ASP A 385 -22.68 -21.19 10.23
CA ASP A 385 -21.89 -20.58 11.31
C ASP A 385 -20.39 -20.89 11.27
N ASP A 386 -19.58 -19.91 11.70
CA ASP A 386 -18.16 -20.12 12.01
C ASP A 386 -18.03 -21.09 13.19
N ASP A 387 -17.24 -22.14 12.99
CA ASP A 387 -16.86 -23.08 14.04
C ASP A 387 -15.72 -22.46 14.87
N PRO A 388 -15.97 -22.06 16.13
CA PRO A 388 -14.97 -21.38 16.95
C PRO A 388 -13.75 -22.27 17.29
N GLU A 389 -13.84 -23.59 17.08
CA GLU A 389 -12.72 -24.51 17.30
C GLU A 389 -11.71 -24.52 16.15
N LYS A 390 -12.02 -23.89 15.01
CA LYS A 390 -11.13 -23.85 13.83
C LYS A 390 -10.20 -22.64 13.85
N GLU A 391 -8.97 -22.89 13.43
CA GLU A 391 -7.98 -21.83 13.23
C GLU A 391 -8.38 -20.96 12.05
N THR A 392 -8.28 -19.64 12.26
CA THR A 392 -8.60 -18.63 11.24
C THR A 392 -7.37 -17.80 10.91
N PHE A 393 -7.11 -17.60 9.62
CA PHE A 393 -6.06 -16.75 9.09
C PHE A 393 -6.46 -15.30 9.22
N ARG A 394 -5.65 -14.51 9.93
CA ARG A 394 -5.94 -13.10 10.25
C ARG A 394 -5.06 -12.12 9.49
N VAL A 395 -3.82 -12.52 9.21
CA VAL A 395 -2.84 -11.70 8.50
C VAL A 395 -2.07 -12.62 7.57
N VAL A 396 -1.82 -12.17 6.35
CA VAL A 396 -0.86 -12.81 5.43
C VAL A 396 0.07 -11.72 4.91
N GLU A 397 1.34 -11.87 5.23
CA GLU A 397 2.40 -10.95 4.84
C GLU A 397 3.45 -11.69 4.03
N TYR A 398 3.88 -11.08 2.93
CA TYR A 398 4.97 -11.60 2.11
C TYR A 398 6.26 -10.89 2.47
N GLU A 399 7.24 -11.66 2.94
CA GLU A 399 8.60 -11.19 3.18
C GLU A 399 9.45 -11.57 1.95
N ASP A 400 9.87 -10.55 1.22
CA ASP A 400 10.43 -10.69 -0.12
C ASP A 400 11.91 -11.12 -0.12
N GLU A 401 12.65 -10.83 0.93
CA GLU A 401 14.06 -11.19 1.05
C GLU A 401 14.24 -12.69 1.32
N LEU A 402 13.42 -13.26 2.19
CA LEU A 402 13.40 -14.67 2.55
C LEU A 402 12.52 -15.52 1.63
N ASP A 403 11.67 -14.89 0.80
CA ASP A 403 10.70 -15.57 -0.06
C ASP A 403 9.79 -16.50 0.77
N LEU A 404 9.19 -15.92 1.81
CA LEU A 404 8.30 -16.59 2.76
C LEU A 404 6.98 -15.82 2.92
N LEU A 405 5.92 -16.55 3.23
CA LEU A 405 4.64 -15.98 3.66
C LEU A 405 4.50 -16.16 5.17
N ALA A 406 4.40 -15.06 5.92
CA ALA A 406 4.05 -15.07 7.33
C ALA A 406 2.52 -14.99 7.47
N VAL A 407 1.93 -15.99 8.12
CA VAL A 407 0.49 -16.16 8.25
C VAL A 407 0.14 -16.20 9.72
N VAL A 408 -0.71 -15.29 10.19
CA VAL A 408 -1.20 -15.34 11.58
C VAL A 408 -2.41 -16.26 11.65
N GLU A 409 -2.26 -17.35 12.39
CA GLU A 409 -3.28 -18.35 12.68
C GLU A 409 -3.77 -18.14 14.11
N VAL A 410 -5.08 -17.95 14.28
CA VAL A 410 -5.68 -17.73 15.61
C VAL A 410 -6.64 -18.85 15.93
N THR A 411 -6.43 -19.51 17.08
CA THR A 411 -7.36 -20.49 17.64
C THR A 411 -8.19 -19.85 18.77
N LEU A 412 -9.52 -19.83 18.62
CA LEU A 412 -10.45 -19.24 19.58
C LEU A 412 -10.89 -20.24 20.67
N ARG A 413 -9.95 -20.99 21.26
CA ARG A 413 -10.27 -21.99 22.30
C ARG A 413 -10.61 -21.38 23.67
N ASP A 414 -10.13 -20.16 23.95
CA ASP A 414 -10.30 -19.47 25.24
C ASP A 414 -10.68 -17.99 24.99
N GLU A 415 -11.26 -17.30 25.99
CA GLU A 415 -11.67 -15.86 25.92
C GLU A 415 -10.56 -14.89 25.47
N LYS A 416 -9.30 -15.33 25.44
CA LYS A 416 -8.13 -14.52 25.09
C LYS A 416 -7.55 -14.76 23.70
N GLY A 417 -7.89 -15.87 23.02
CA GLY A 417 -7.31 -16.25 21.72
C GLY A 417 -5.79 -16.48 21.75
N ARG A 418 -5.32 -17.63 21.24
CA ARG A 418 -3.87 -17.83 21.02
C ARG A 418 -3.55 -17.61 19.54
N ALA A 419 -2.48 -16.87 19.27
CA ALA A 419 -2.01 -16.59 17.92
C ALA A 419 -0.65 -17.22 17.67
N ASN A 420 -0.54 -17.86 16.52
CA ASN A 420 0.69 -18.42 16.00
C ASN A 420 1.01 -17.76 14.66
N VAL A 421 2.28 -17.55 14.37
CA VAL A 421 2.75 -17.14 13.05
C VAL A 421 3.30 -18.36 12.33
N GLY A 422 2.57 -18.84 11.32
CA GLY A 422 3.03 -19.84 10.37
C GLY A 422 3.92 -19.19 9.30
N LEU A 423 5.13 -19.70 9.12
CA LEU A 423 6.02 -19.34 8.01
C LEU A 423 5.86 -20.37 6.91
N HIS A 424 5.26 -19.97 5.79
CA HIS A 424 4.99 -20.84 4.64
C HIS A 424 5.95 -20.56 3.49
N ASP A 425 6.28 -21.62 2.75
CA ASP A 425 6.98 -21.47 1.49
C ASP A 425 6.13 -20.69 0.49
N ASN A 426 6.69 -19.64 -0.10
CA ASN A 426 5.95 -18.75 -0.98
C ASN A 426 5.46 -19.41 -2.29
N GLN A 427 6.12 -20.46 -2.77
CA GLN A 427 5.77 -21.10 -4.03
C GLN A 427 4.68 -22.16 -3.85
N SER A 428 4.85 -23.01 -2.85
CA SER A 428 3.99 -24.17 -2.59
C SER A 428 2.89 -23.91 -1.56
N GLY A 429 3.03 -22.87 -0.72
CA GLY A 429 2.14 -22.60 0.42
C GLY A 429 2.30 -23.56 1.59
N VAL A 430 3.29 -24.46 1.53
CA VAL A 430 3.54 -25.45 2.59
C VAL A 430 4.07 -24.77 3.85
N LEU A 431 3.48 -25.08 5.00
CA LEU A 431 3.96 -24.62 6.30
C LEU A 431 5.38 -25.18 6.56
N MET A 432 6.32 -24.29 6.84
CA MET A 432 7.72 -24.63 7.12
C MET A 432 8.06 -24.52 8.60
N LYS A 433 7.45 -23.57 9.33
CA LYS A 433 7.74 -23.31 10.74
C LYS A 433 6.59 -22.56 11.41
N THR A 434 6.40 -22.79 12.70
CA THR A 434 5.41 -22.07 13.52
C THR A 434 6.11 -21.30 14.64
N VAL A 435 5.65 -20.09 14.90
CA VAL A 435 6.12 -19.23 16.01
C VAL A 435 4.94 -18.89 16.89
N GLU A 436 4.98 -19.28 18.16
CA GLU A 436 3.93 -18.93 19.11
C GLU A 436 4.11 -17.50 19.61
N LEU A 437 3.04 -16.68 19.53
CA LEU A 437 3.03 -15.36 20.15
C LEU A 437 2.59 -15.49 21.61
N VAL A 438 3.26 -14.74 22.49
CA VAL A 438 2.98 -14.73 23.94
C VAL A 438 1.70 -13.93 24.25
N GLU A 439 1.39 -12.95 23.41
CA GLU A 439 0.24 -12.08 23.60
C GLU A 439 -1.09 -12.75 23.25
N SER A 440 -2.13 -12.38 23.98
CA SER A 440 -3.50 -12.70 23.62
C SER A 440 -3.88 -11.98 22.32
N TRP A 441 -4.58 -12.67 21.43
CA TRP A 441 -5.09 -12.10 20.18
C TRP A 441 -6.60 -11.93 20.28
N ASP A 442 -7.02 -10.75 20.74
CA ASP A 442 -8.42 -10.38 20.85
C ASP A 442 -8.90 -9.80 19.51
N VAL A 443 -9.63 -10.63 18.75
CA VAL A 443 -10.15 -10.29 17.42
C VAL A 443 -11.10 -9.08 17.40
N THR A 444 -11.55 -8.59 18.57
CA THR A 444 -12.34 -7.35 18.65
C THR A 444 -11.50 -6.09 18.45
N TYR A 445 -10.18 -6.18 18.62
CA TYR A 445 -9.25 -5.08 18.43
C TYR A 445 -8.38 -5.26 17.17
N THR A 446 -7.83 -4.14 16.71
CA THR A 446 -6.93 -4.12 15.56
C THR A 446 -5.59 -4.71 15.94
N HIS A 447 -5.08 -5.63 15.12
CA HIS A 447 -3.75 -6.19 15.24
C HIS A 447 -3.04 -6.11 13.89
N GLU A 448 -1.77 -5.71 13.92
CA GLU A 448 -0.88 -5.69 12.77
C GLU A 448 0.33 -6.58 13.09
N LEU A 449 0.77 -7.37 12.11
CA LEU A 449 1.98 -8.18 12.20
C LEU A 449 2.88 -7.80 11.04
N PHE A 450 4.17 -7.64 11.35
CA PHE A 450 5.23 -7.44 10.38
C PHE A 450 6.31 -8.50 10.55
N PHE A 451 6.75 -9.11 9.46
CA PHE A 451 7.86 -10.04 9.41
C PHE A 451 8.93 -9.45 8.49
N ASP A 452 10.05 -9.06 9.09
CA ASP A 452 11.21 -8.47 8.39
C ASP A 452 12.43 -9.29 8.81
N GLN A 453 12.89 -10.17 7.92
CA GLN A 453 14.07 -11.01 8.14
C GLN A 453 14.02 -11.88 9.42
N ASP A 454 14.77 -11.51 10.46
CA ASP A 454 14.83 -12.19 11.75
C ASP A 454 13.88 -11.60 12.80
N THR A 455 13.03 -10.66 12.39
CA THR A 455 12.23 -9.84 13.29
C THR A 455 10.75 -10.02 13.01
N ILE A 456 9.98 -10.33 14.06
CA ILE A 456 8.53 -10.21 14.02
C ILE A 456 8.15 -9.03 14.89
N VAL A 457 7.37 -8.10 14.35
CA VAL A 457 6.79 -6.97 15.09
C VAL A 457 5.28 -7.14 15.13
N HIS A 458 4.74 -7.27 16.32
CA HIS A 458 3.30 -7.32 16.57
C HIS A 458 2.86 -6.01 17.20
N ILE A 459 1.93 -5.32 16.56
CA ILE A 459 1.30 -4.11 17.08
C ILE A 459 -0.16 -4.44 17.38
N ALA A 460 -0.58 -4.21 18.62
CA ALA A 460 -1.94 -4.45 19.07
C ALA A 460 -2.58 -3.15 19.56
N GLN A 461 -3.80 -2.90 19.13
CA GLN A 461 -4.70 -2.00 19.83
C GLN A 461 -5.31 -2.75 21.01
N GLU A 462 -5.35 -2.11 22.17
CA GLU A 462 -5.90 -2.66 23.39
C GLU A 462 -7.11 -1.84 23.86
N LYS A 463 -7.74 -2.32 24.93
CA LYS A 463 -8.79 -1.60 25.66
C LYS A 463 -8.37 -0.15 25.93
N ASN A 464 -9.35 0.76 25.85
CA ASN A 464 -9.17 2.20 26.08
C ASN A 464 -8.23 2.92 25.08
N ASN A 465 -8.10 2.41 23.84
CA ASN A 465 -7.21 2.98 22.82
C ASN A 465 -5.75 3.09 23.27
N LEU A 466 -5.33 2.14 24.10
CA LEU A 466 -3.91 1.90 24.34
C LEU A 466 -3.38 1.07 23.17
N PHE A 467 -2.10 1.23 22.87
CA PHE A 467 -1.41 0.49 21.83
C PHE A 467 -0.17 -0.15 22.43
N SER A 468 0.11 -1.38 22.05
CA SER A 468 1.32 -2.10 22.44
C SER A 468 2.06 -2.55 21.19
N CYS A 469 3.38 -2.56 21.29
CA CYS A 469 4.26 -3.10 20.26
C CYS A 469 5.19 -4.11 20.92
N HIS A 470 5.19 -5.32 20.37
CA HIS A 470 5.99 -6.46 20.81
C HIS A 470 6.95 -6.83 19.69
N VAL A 471 8.24 -6.97 20.02
CA VAL A 471 9.27 -7.33 19.05
C VAL A 471 9.85 -8.67 19.44
N TYR A 472 9.85 -9.58 18.48
CA TYR A 472 10.42 -10.91 18.57
C TYR A 472 11.63 -11.00 17.66
N LYS A 473 12.68 -11.67 18.13
CA LYS A 473 13.92 -11.89 17.38
C LYS A 473 14.26 -13.36 17.30
N SER A 474 14.74 -13.79 16.13
CA SER A 474 15.27 -15.13 15.95
C SER A 474 16.57 -15.32 16.75
N THR A 475 16.55 -16.28 17.68
CA THR A 475 17.66 -16.63 18.56
C THR A 475 17.91 -18.13 18.50
N ASN A 476 19.11 -18.57 18.87
CA ASN A 476 19.41 -20.00 18.96
C ASN A 476 18.99 -20.50 20.34
N GLU A 477 18.22 -21.58 20.42
CA GLU A 477 17.74 -22.13 21.70
C GLU A 477 18.87 -22.43 22.68
N ARG A 478 20.06 -22.76 22.17
CA ARG A 478 21.22 -23.20 22.95
C ARG A 478 22.10 -22.09 23.53
N MET A 479 21.76 -20.81 23.34
CA MET A 479 22.62 -19.68 23.75
C MET A 479 22.11 -18.83 24.92
N ASP A 480 21.10 -19.28 25.66
CA ASP A 480 20.70 -18.67 26.93
C ASP A 480 21.11 -19.53 28.14
#